data_AF-A0A4P1QTM3-F1
#
_entry.id   AF-A0A4P1QTM3-F1
#
_cell.length_a   1.000
_cell.length_b   1.000
_cell.length_c   1.000
_cell.angle_alpha   90.00
_cell.angle_beta   90.00
_cell.angle_gamma   90.00
#
_symmetry.space_group_name_H-M   'P 1'
#
loop_
_entity.id
_entity.type
_entity.pdbx_description
1 polymer ?
#
loop_
_entity_poly.entity_id
_entity_poly.type
_entity_poly.pdbx_seq_one_letter_code
_entity_poly.pdbx_strand_id
1 'polypeptide(L)'
;MNDLMTSSFLSYVELKKQAQKDIEKDYFDIEAGQLNPTQDPNLSQFFTEVDGIKVEMEEITNLLFDLRQLNEETKSTHSAKVLRGLRDRMESDMVAVLRKAKIVKARLEALDKSNIANQSISESYKEGTPIYRTRMSVTNGLRVKLRDMMNDFHSLRDKILSEHKEDLKRRYYTATGEVPSEEAMEKMISGSLRVEFLAGKTEADMGTQVRHEAVMDIQRSLNKLHQVFLDMAILVETQGEKVDNIEDNVVKAGNFIHGGTNSLYFANQMKNRSKKWVLWVCAVVLIILIVCIIAMLSS
;
A
#
# COMPACT_ATOMS: atom_id res chain seq x y z
N MET A 1 10.88 -53.54 -34.36
CA MET A 1 11.54 -53.04 -33.15
C MET A 1 11.56 -51.53 -33.29
N ASN A 2 10.55 -50.83 -32.76
CA ASN A 2 10.32 -49.41 -33.01
C ASN A 2 10.31 -48.61 -31.70
N ASP A 3 11.10 -47.55 -31.70
CA ASP A 3 11.28 -46.51 -30.69
C ASP A 3 9.99 -45.74 -30.38
N LEU A 4 9.06 -46.36 -29.64
CA LEU A 4 7.88 -45.67 -29.12
C LEU A 4 8.20 -44.79 -27.90
N MET A 5 9.33 -45.05 -27.23
CA MET A 5 9.73 -44.35 -26.02
C MET A 5 10.59 -43.11 -26.30
N THR A 6 11.17 -42.99 -27.50
CA THR A 6 12.20 -41.97 -27.76
C THR A 6 11.59 -40.67 -28.28
N SER A 7 10.52 -40.71 -29.07
CA SER A 7 9.83 -39.51 -29.57
C SER A 7 9.06 -38.76 -28.47
N SER A 8 8.44 -39.51 -27.55
CA SER A 8 7.73 -38.95 -26.38
C SER A 8 8.69 -38.25 -25.42
N PHE A 9 9.86 -38.84 -25.18
CA PHE A 9 10.89 -38.25 -24.33
C PHE A 9 11.61 -37.09 -25.02
N LEU A 10 11.86 -37.15 -26.33
CA LEU A 10 12.39 -36.03 -27.09
C LEU A 10 11.42 -34.85 -27.11
N SER A 11 10.11 -35.11 -27.27
CA SER A 11 9.08 -34.08 -27.17
C SER A 11 9.01 -33.47 -25.77
N TYR A 12 9.12 -34.27 -24.71
CA TYR A 12 9.18 -33.75 -23.34
C TYR A 12 10.45 -32.96 -23.05
N VAL A 13 11.60 -33.41 -23.55
CA VAL A 13 12.89 -32.72 -23.39
C VAL A 13 12.91 -31.43 -24.22
N GLU A 14 12.34 -31.42 -25.42
CA GLU A 14 12.16 -30.22 -26.24
C GLU A 14 11.16 -29.26 -25.62
N LEU A 15 10.03 -29.75 -25.09
CA LEU A 15 9.08 -28.95 -24.31
C LEU A 15 9.72 -28.39 -23.05
N LYS A 16 10.55 -29.16 -22.35
CA LYS A 16 11.28 -28.71 -21.16
C LYS A 16 12.37 -27.71 -21.52
N LYS A 17 13.05 -27.87 -22.65
CA LYS A 17 14.07 -26.95 -23.15
C LYS A 17 13.46 -25.68 -23.72
N GLN A 18 12.28 -25.77 -24.33
CA GLN A 18 11.46 -24.65 -24.77
C GLN A 18 10.89 -23.92 -23.54
N ALA A 19 10.36 -24.64 -22.55
CA ALA A 19 9.93 -24.07 -21.28
C ALA A 19 11.08 -23.44 -20.51
N GLN A 20 12.29 -24.04 -20.48
CA GLN A 20 13.47 -23.42 -19.88
C GLN A 20 13.94 -22.19 -20.66
N LYS A 21 13.85 -22.18 -21.99
CA LYS A 21 14.12 -20.98 -22.80
C LYS A 21 13.06 -19.90 -22.62
N ASP A 22 11.82 -20.28 -22.41
CA ASP A 22 10.71 -19.36 -22.13
C ASP A 22 10.82 -18.85 -20.69
N ILE A 23 11.30 -19.66 -19.73
CA ILE A 23 11.66 -19.27 -18.35
C ILE A 23 12.93 -18.40 -18.32
N GLU A 24 13.92 -18.63 -19.19
CA GLU A 24 15.11 -17.76 -19.32
C GLU A 24 14.78 -16.44 -20.04
N LYS A 25 13.80 -16.43 -20.96
CA LYS A 25 13.25 -15.19 -21.55
C LYS A 25 12.34 -14.44 -20.59
N ASP A 26 11.68 -15.15 -19.70
CA ASP A 26 10.75 -14.65 -18.68
C ASP A 26 11.41 -14.74 -17.31
N TYR A 27 12.66 -14.28 -17.19
CA TYR A 27 13.34 -14.03 -15.91
C TYR A 27 12.68 -12.83 -15.21
N PHE A 28 11.38 -12.94 -14.98
CA PHE A 28 10.63 -12.19 -13.99
C PHE A 28 10.74 -12.99 -12.71
N ASP A 29 11.75 -12.63 -11.92
CA ASP A 29 11.77 -12.96 -10.51
C ASP A 29 10.60 -12.20 -9.84
N ILE A 30 9.43 -12.85 -9.81
CA ILE A 30 8.20 -12.33 -9.19
C ILE A 30 8.38 -12.16 -7.67
N GLU A 31 9.39 -12.81 -7.08
CA GLU A 31 9.67 -12.83 -5.65
C GLU A 31 10.52 -11.62 -5.20
N ALA A 32 11.28 -11.01 -6.11
CA ALA A 32 12.17 -9.87 -5.81
C ALA A 32 11.51 -8.47 -5.86
N GLY A 33 10.22 -8.35 -6.22
CA GLY A 33 9.53 -7.05 -6.28
C GLY A 33 10.08 -6.08 -7.33
N GLN A 34 10.94 -6.52 -8.24
CA GLN A 34 11.39 -5.74 -9.39
C GLN A 34 10.42 -5.91 -10.55
N LEU A 35 9.33 -5.15 -10.51
CA LEU A 35 8.46 -4.99 -11.68
C LEU A 35 9.17 -4.09 -12.68
N ASN A 36 9.72 -4.68 -13.75
CA ASN A 36 10.26 -3.93 -14.89
C ASN A 36 9.20 -2.93 -15.40
N PRO A 37 9.40 -1.60 -15.27
CA PRO A 37 8.39 -0.59 -15.61
C PRO A 37 8.14 -0.41 -17.11
N THR A 38 8.68 -1.28 -17.98
CA THR A 38 9.02 -0.94 -19.37
C THR A 38 8.16 -1.56 -20.46
N GLN A 39 7.04 -2.23 -20.16
CA GLN A 39 6.22 -2.85 -21.21
C GLN A 39 4.74 -2.44 -21.27
N ASP A 40 4.17 -1.80 -20.23
CA ASP A 40 2.80 -1.26 -20.30
C ASP A 40 2.78 0.20 -19.80
N PRO A 41 2.49 1.19 -20.67
CA PRO A 41 2.46 2.61 -20.28
C PRO A 41 1.46 2.91 -19.15
N ASN A 42 0.43 2.07 -18.97
CA ASN A 42 -0.51 2.17 -17.87
C ASN A 42 0.14 1.91 -16.51
N LEU A 43 0.98 0.88 -16.44
CA LEU A 43 1.71 0.52 -15.22
C LEU A 43 2.85 1.49 -14.96
N SER A 44 3.53 1.99 -15.99
CA SER A 44 4.59 2.99 -15.81
C SER A 44 4.06 4.27 -15.14
N GLN A 45 2.91 4.77 -15.60
CA GLN A 45 2.27 5.94 -14.97
C GLN A 45 1.82 5.64 -13.54
N PHE A 46 1.22 4.46 -13.31
CA PHE A 46 0.83 4.03 -11.97
C PHE A 46 1.99 3.99 -11.00
N PHE A 47 3.12 3.40 -11.40
CA PHE A 47 4.30 3.31 -10.54
C PHE A 47 4.93 4.66 -10.25
N THR A 48 4.87 5.61 -11.18
CA THR A 48 5.32 6.99 -10.95
C THR A 48 4.51 7.64 -9.82
N GLU A 49 3.19 7.49 -9.83
CA GLU A 49 2.33 8.00 -8.75
C GLU A 49 2.59 7.28 -7.42
N VAL A 50 2.76 5.95 -7.46
CA VAL A 50 3.12 5.14 -6.28
C VAL A 50 4.43 5.58 -5.67
N ASP A 51 5.46 5.85 -6.46
CA ASP A 51 6.75 6.30 -5.97
C ASP A 51 6.65 7.70 -5.36
N GLY A 52 5.87 8.59 -5.95
CA GLY A 52 5.54 9.88 -5.34
C GLY A 52 4.86 9.73 -3.97
N ILE A 53 3.96 8.75 -3.81
CA ILE A 53 3.35 8.43 -2.52
C ILE A 53 4.40 7.91 -1.52
N LYS A 54 5.27 6.99 -1.94
CA LYS A 54 6.33 6.43 -1.07
C LYS A 54 7.27 7.50 -0.53
N VAL A 55 7.64 8.51 -1.34
CA VAL A 55 8.47 9.62 -0.90
C VAL A 55 7.82 10.38 0.26
N GLU A 56 6.53 10.71 0.16
CA GLU A 56 5.83 11.39 1.26
C GLU A 56 5.74 10.51 2.52
N MET A 57 5.61 9.19 2.35
CA MET A 57 5.63 8.24 3.47
C MET A 57 7.00 8.14 4.15
N GLU A 58 8.08 8.22 3.38
CA GLU A 58 9.45 8.26 3.91
C GLU A 58 9.67 9.52 4.74
N GLU A 59 9.19 10.67 4.28
CA GLU A 59 9.25 11.91 5.05
C GLU A 59 8.43 11.83 6.35
N ILE A 60 7.27 11.17 6.36
CA ILE A 60 6.54 10.88 7.61
C ILE A 60 7.41 10.05 8.55
N THR A 61 8.06 9.01 8.04
CA THR A 61 8.94 8.13 8.84
C THR A 61 10.09 8.92 9.47
N ASN A 62 10.72 9.81 8.71
CA ASN A 62 11.80 10.67 9.19
C ASN A 62 11.31 11.64 10.27
N LEU A 63 10.17 12.29 10.06
CA LEU A 63 9.57 13.18 11.07
C LEU A 63 9.23 12.44 12.37
N LEU A 64 8.77 11.19 12.29
CA LEU A 64 8.51 10.37 13.48
C LEU A 64 9.79 9.99 14.22
N PHE A 65 10.88 9.74 13.48
CA PHE A 65 12.20 9.51 14.07
C PHE A 65 12.71 10.76 14.79
N ASP A 66 12.65 11.92 14.12
CA ASP A 66 13.07 13.21 14.68
C ASP A 66 12.24 13.55 15.93
N LEU A 67 10.93 13.32 15.90
CA LEU A 67 10.05 13.57 17.04
C LEU A 67 10.40 12.68 18.24
N ARG A 68 10.79 11.42 18.01
CA ARG A 68 11.30 10.53 19.08
C ARG A 68 12.58 11.10 19.67
N GLN A 69 13.52 11.52 18.84
CA GLN A 69 14.79 12.09 19.29
C GLN A 69 14.57 13.38 20.11
N LEU A 70 13.74 14.30 19.62
CA LEU A 70 13.41 15.54 20.31
C LEU A 70 12.75 15.31 21.68
N ASN A 71 11.90 14.28 21.79
CA ASN A 71 11.33 13.90 23.08
C ASN A 71 12.40 13.41 24.07
N GLU A 72 13.33 12.57 23.62
CA GLU A 72 14.44 12.11 24.48
C GLU A 72 15.39 13.26 24.87
N GLU A 73 15.67 14.19 23.95
CA GLU A 73 16.46 15.41 24.23
C GLU A 73 15.76 16.33 25.26
N THR A 74 14.42 16.38 25.22
CA THR A 74 13.62 17.15 26.19
C THR A 74 13.75 16.59 27.60
N LYS A 75 13.96 15.27 27.75
CA LYS A 75 14.15 14.62 29.06
C LYS A 75 15.51 14.94 29.67
N SER A 76 16.57 14.96 28.86
CA SER A 76 17.96 15.16 29.32
C SER A 76 18.34 16.62 29.51
N THR A 77 17.59 17.54 28.91
CA THR A 77 17.89 18.98 28.96
C THR A 77 17.25 19.68 30.16
N HIS A 78 18.06 20.48 30.88
CA HIS A 78 17.63 21.31 32.02
C HIS A 78 17.58 22.82 31.71
N SER A 79 17.91 23.23 30.48
CA SER A 79 17.87 24.66 30.08
C SER A 79 16.50 25.04 29.53
N ALA A 80 15.83 25.99 30.18
CA ALA A 80 14.52 26.50 29.76
C ALA A 80 14.50 27.04 28.31
N LYS A 81 15.57 27.72 27.87
CA LYS A 81 15.68 28.25 26.51
C LYS A 81 15.79 27.13 25.47
N VAL A 82 16.55 26.08 25.77
CA VAL A 82 16.72 24.93 24.87
C VAL A 82 15.44 24.12 24.80
N LEU A 83 14.77 23.89 25.94
CA LEU A 83 13.47 23.23 25.99
C LEU A 83 12.43 23.94 25.10
N ARG A 84 12.50 25.27 25.01
CA ARG A 84 11.56 26.05 24.17
C ARG A 84 11.79 25.81 22.69
N GLY A 85 13.05 25.80 22.27
CA GLY A 85 13.41 25.46 20.90
C GLY A 85 13.07 24.02 20.52
N LEU A 86 13.30 23.06 21.43
CA LEU A 86 12.93 21.64 21.21
C LEU A 86 11.42 21.47 21.06
N ARG A 87 10.62 22.15 21.88
CA ARG A 87 9.17 22.18 21.75
C ARG A 87 8.73 22.71 20.39
N ASP A 88 9.20 23.90 20.00
CA ASP A 88 8.73 24.56 18.77
C ASP A 88 9.01 23.65 17.55
N ARG A 89 10.11 22.87 17.60
CA ARG A 89 10.40 21.82 16.62
C ARG A 89 9.45 20.63 16.71
N MET A 90 9.20 20.09 17.91
CA MET A 90 8.24 18.98 18.09
C MET A 90 6.84 19.35 17.58
N GLU A 91 6.36 20.56 17.86
CA GLU A 91 5.07 21.05 17.36
C GLU A 91 5.06 21.13 15.82
N SER A 92 6.12 21.73 15.25
CA SER A 92 6.31 21.80 13.80
C SER A 92 6.27 20.41 13.15
N ASP A 93 6.98 19.44 13.72
CA ASP A 93 7.05 18.07 13.21
C ASP A 93 5.70 17.36 13.31
N MET A 94 4.96 17.52 14.41
CA MET A 94 3.60 16.98 14.54
C MET A 94 2.65 17.54 13.48
N VAL A 95 2.70 18.85 13.23
CA VAL A 95 1.89 19.49 12.19
C VAL A 95 2.30 18.98 10.81
N ALA A 96 3.61 18.81 10.56
CA ALA A 96 4.13 18.28 9.31
C ALA A 96 3.69 16.83 9.06
N VAL A 97 3.75 15.96 10.07
CA VAL A 97 3.26 14.57 10.01
C VAL A 97 1.79 14.55 9.60
N LEU A 98 0.94 15.33 10.28
CA LEU A 98 -0.48 15.39 9.97
C LEU A 98 -0.76 15.92 8.57
N ARG A 99 -0.02 16.94 8.12
CA ARG A 99 -0.16 17.50 6.77
C ARG A 99 0.21 16.46 5.71
N LYS A 100 1.34 15.78 5.89
CA LYS A 100 1.82 14.75 4.95
C LYS A 100 0.90 13.53 4.92
N ALA A 101 0.41 13.08 6.08
CA ALA A 101 -0.58 12.01 6.14
C ALA A 101 -1.85 12.33 5.33
N LYS A 102 -2.34 13.58 5.39
CA LYS A 102 -3.47 14.04 4.57
C LYS A 102 -3.14 14.07 3.08
N ILE A 103 -1.92 14.45 2.69
CA ILE A 103 -1.46 14.41 1.30
C ILE A 103 -1.43 12.97 0.78
N VAL A 104 -0.81 12.05 1.55
CA VAL A 104 -0.76 10.63 1.22
C VAL A 104 -2.17 10.06 1.06
N LYS A 105 -3.07 10.35 2.01
CA LYS A 105 -4.47 9.96 1.94
C LYS A 105 -5.14 10.44 0.64
N ALA A 106 -5.02 11.72 0.32
CA ALA A 106 -5.62 12.28 -0.89
C ALA A 106 -5.05 11.66 -2.18
N ARG A 107 -3.75 11.34 -2.20
CA ARG A 107 -3.12 10.63 -3.32
C ARG A 107 -3.61 9.19 -3.43
N LEU A 108 -3.83 8.50 -2.31
CA LEU A 108 -4.42 7.15 -2.31
C LEU A 108 -5.85 7.15 -2.84
N GLU A 109 -6.69 8.12 -2.44
CA GLU A 109 -8.04 8.29 -2.99
C GLU A 109 -8.01 8.59 -4.50
N ALA A 110 -7.03 9.38 -4.96
CA ALA A 110 -6.84 9.64 -6.39
C ALA A 110 -6.41 8.36 -7.13
N LEU A 111 -5.53 7.56 -6.52
CA LEU A 111 -5.07 6.28 -7.06
C LEU A 111 -6.23 5.28 -7.17
N ASP A 112 -7.15 5.27 -6.21
CA ASP A 112 -8.36 4.45 -6.26
C ASP A 112 -9.28 4.84 -7.40
N LYS A 113 -9.54 6.14 -7.56
CA LYS A 113 -10.31 6.65 -8.70
C LYS A 113 -9.65 6.29 -10.03
N SER A 114 -8.31 6.37 -10.09
CA SER A 114 -7.53 5.94 -11.26
C SER A 114 -7.69 4.44 -11.51
N ASN A 115 -7.65 3.60 -10.48
CA ASN A 115 -7.81 2.16 -10.59
C ASN A 115 -9.21 1.77 -11.08
N ILE A 116 -10.26 2.47 -10.64
CA ILE A 116 -11.64 2.26 -11.13
C ILE A 116 -11.75 2.71 -12.59
N ALA A 117 -11.27 3.92 -12.91
CA ALA A 117 -11.31 4.44 -14.28
C ALA A 117 -10.51 3.56 -15.25
N ASN A 118 -9.44 2.92 -14.80
CA ASN A 118 -8.62 2.04 -15.63
C ASN A 118 -9.40 0.83 -16.17
N GLN A 119 -10.40 0.36 -15.43
CA GLN A 119 -11.22 -0.80 -15.81
C GLN A 119 -12.05 -0.55 -17.07
N SER A 120 -12.42 0.71 -17.36
CA SER A 120 -13.22 1.08 -18.53
C SER A 120 -12.37 1.39 -19.77
N ILE A 121 -11.03 1.46 -19.64
CA ILE A 121 -10.13 1.80 -20.75
C ILE A 121 -9.92 0.62 -21.70
N SER A 122 -9.75 -0.59 -21.17
CA SER A 122 -9.46 -1.79 -21.97
C SER A 122 -9.89 -3.06 -21.27
N GLU A 123 -10.24 -4.07 -22.06
CA GLU A 123 -10.53 -5.43 -21.57
C GLU A 123 -9.31 -6.08 -20.88
N SER A 124 -8.09 -5.63 -21.23
CA SER A 124 -6.83 -6.04 -20.58
C SER A 124 -6.65 -5.49 -19.16
N TYR A 125 -7.49 -4.54 -18.73
CA TYR A 125 -7.42 -3.88 -17.42
C TYR A 125 -8.64 -4.14 -16.54
N LYS A 126 -9.56 -5.00 -17.00
CA LYS A 126 -10.74 -5.40 -16.23
C LYS A 126 -10.36 -6.14 -14.94
N GLU A 127 -11.33 -6.21 -14.03
CA GLU A 127 -11.22 -6.97 -12.80
C GLU A 127 -10.75 -8.42 -13.05
N GLY A 128 -9.82 -8.91 -12.22
CA GLY A 128 -9.23 -10.24 -12.34
C GLY A 128 -7.98 -10.33 -13.23
N THR A 129 -7.70 -9.31 -14.05
CA THR A 129 -6.47 -9.26 -14.87
C THR A 129 -5.22 -9.10 -13.99
N PRO A 130 -4.04 -9.54 -14.45
CA PRO A 130 -2.78 -9.34 -13.72
C PRO A 130 -2.51 -7.86 -13.41
N ILE A 131 -2.78 -6.97 -14.37
CA ILE A 131 -2.57 -5.52 -14.23
C ILE A 131 -3.50 -4.95 -13.14
N TYR A 132 -4.79 -5.30 -13.18
CA TYR A 132 -5.73 -4.91 -12.14
C TYR A 132 -5.27 -5.40 -10.76
N ARG A 133 -4.91 -6.68 -10.64
CA ARG A 133 -4.45 -7.28 -9.38
C ARG A 133 -3.21 -6.58 -8.83
N THR A 134 -2.22 -6.29 -9.67
CA THR A 134 -1.02 -5.55 -9.26
C THR A 134 -1.38 -4.16 -8.74
N ARG A 135 -2.18 -3.40 -9.48
CA ARG A 135 -2.58 -2.04 -9.08
C ARG A 135 -3.33 -2.03 -7.76
N MET A 136 -4.27 -2.96 -7.57
CA MET A 136 -5.01 -3.11 -6.32
C MET A 136 -4.09 -3.53 -5.18
N SER A 137 -3.27 -4.57 -5.34
CA SER A 137 -2.36 -5.05 -4.30
C SER A 137 -1.40 -3.95 -3.82
N VAL A 138 -0.78 -3.21 -4.74
CA VAL A 138 0.14 -2.11 -4.41
C VAL A 138 -0.60 -0.98 -3.69
N THR A 139 -1.76 -0.56 -4.20
CA THR A 139 -2.57 0.51 -3.56
C THR A 139 -2.97 0.13 -2.14
N ASN A 140 -3.31 -1.15 -1.92
CA ASN A 140 -3.72 -1.65 -0.62
C ASN A 140 -2.54 -1.74 0.36
N GLY A 141 -1.38 -2.19 -0.11
CA GLY A 141 -0.15 -2.18 0.68
C GLY A 141 0.22 -0.77 1.15
N LEU A 142 0.04 0.24 0.31
CA LEU A 142 0.25 1.64 0.69
C LEU A 142 -0.77 2.11 1.76
N ARG A 143 -2.04 1.71 1.67
CA ARG A 143 -3.03 2.04 2.73
C ARG A 143 -2.65 1.44 4.07
N VAL A 144 -2.27 0.16 4.08
CA VAL A 144 -1.80 -0.55 5.28
C VAL A 144 -0.59 0.18 5.87
N LYS A 145 0.40 0.53 5.03
CA LYS A 145 1.57 1.27 5.48
C LYS A 145 1.22 2.64 6.08
N LEU A 146 0.30 3.40 5.47
CA LEU A 146 -0.17 4.66 6.05
C LEU A 146 -0.82 4.45 7.42
N ARG A 147 -1.66 3.42 7.56
CA ARG A 147 -2.32 3.09 8.84
C ARG A 147 -1.30 2.79 9.91
N ASP A 148 -0.31 1.98 9.59
CA ASP A 148 0.72 1.58 10.55
C ASP A 148 1.58 2.79 10.98
N MET A 149 1.95 3.69 10.05
CA MET A 149 2.63 4.95 10.40
C MET A 149 1.78 5.86 11.30
N MET A 150 0.46 5.92 11.09
CA MET A 150 -0.42 6.71 11.95
C MET A 150 -0.58 6.06 13.34
N ASN A 151 -0.59 4.73 13.43
CA ASN A 151 -0.55 4.00 14.70
C ASN A 151 0.76 4.30 15.45
N ASP A 152 1.90 4.27 14.77
CA ASP A 152 3.19 4.60 15.36
C ASP A 152 3.22 6.05 15.90
N PHE A 153 2.65 6.99 15.15
CA PHE A 153 2.50 8.38 15.59
C PHE A 153 1.61 8.49 16.83
N HIS A 154 0.49 7.78 16.85
CA HIS A 154 -0.43 7.73 17.98
C HIS A 154 0.26 7.18 19.24
N SER A 155 0.93 6.03 19.13
CA SER A 155 1.65 5.40 20.23
C SER A 155 2.79 6.27 20.76
N LEU A 156 3.55 6.92 19.88
CA LEU A 156 4.59 7.86 20.27
C LEU A 156 4.00 9.03 21.07
N ARG A 157 2.91 9.60 20.58
CA ARG A 157 2.23 10.71 21.25
C ARG A 157 1.70 10.31 22.63
N ASP A 158 1.06 9.16 22.75
CA ASP A 158 0.56 8.66 24.04
C ASP A 158 1.68 8.44 25.04
N LYS A 159 2.84 7.94 24.56
CA LYS A 159 4.04 7.82 25.37
C LYS A 159 4.49 9.19 25.88
N ILE A 160 4.60 10.21 25.02
CA ILE A 160 5.01 11.57 25.43
C ILE A 160 4.04 12.14 26.47
N LEU A 161 2.72 11.97 26.27
CA LEU A 161 1.70 12.45 27.20
C LEU A 161 1.79 11.74 28.56
N SER A 162 1.93 10.42 28.55
CA SER A 162 2.06 9.61 29.76
C SER A 162 3.31 9.99 30.56
N GLU A 163 4.45 10.13 29.89
CA GLU A 163 5.71 10.56 30.50
C GLU A 163 5.58 11.96 31.12
N HIS A 164 4.90 12.88 30.44
CA HIS A 164 4.64 14.22 31.00
C HIS A 164 3.74 14.18 32.25
N LYS A 165 2.68 13.36 32.23
CA LYS A 165 1.78 13.16 33.38
C LYS A 165 2.55 12.65 34.59
N GLU A 166 3.48 11.71 34.39
CA GLU A 166 4.36 11.20 35.44
C GLU A 166 5.32 12.28 35.97
N ASP A 167 5.92 13.07 35.07
CA ASP A 167 6.84 14.16 35.43
C ASP A 167 6.13 15.23 36.27
N LEU A 168 4.89 15.59 35.93
CA LEU A 168 4.04 16.49 36.72
C LEU A 168 3.70 15.89 38.09
N LYS A 169 3.33 14.61 38.15
CA LYS A 169 3.01 13.91 39.41
C LYS A 169 4.21 13.89 40.36
N ARG A 170 5.41 13.58 39.86
CA ARG A 170 6.65 13.60 40.66
C ARG A 170 6.92 15.00 41.23
N ARG A 171 6.77 16.04 40.41
CA ARG A 171 6.98 17.43 40.85
C ARG A 171 5.95 17.87 41.88
N TYR A 172 4.67 17.54 41.68
CA TYR A 172 3.61 17.83 42.63
C TYR A 172 3.92 17.19 43.98
N TYR A 173 4.22 15.89 44.01
CA TYR A 173 4.59 15.19 45.24
C TYR A 173 5.82 15.80 45.92
N THR A 174 6.83 16.21 45.14
CA THR A 174 8.02 16.89 45.68
C THR A 174 7.68 18.26 46.31
N ALA A 175 6.69 18.96 45.76
CA ALA A 175 6.29 20.29 46.20
C ALA A 175 5.34 20.25 47.41
N THR A 176 4.38 19.33 47.43
CA THR A 176 3.28 19.30 48.40
C THR A 176 3.40 18.16 49.41
N GLY A 177 4.19 17.12 49.12
CA GLY A 177 4.24 15.89 49.90
C GLY A 177 3.06 14.94 49.66
N GLU A 178 2.10 15.33 48.82
CA GLU A 178 0.84 14.59 48.59
C GLU A 178 0.75 14.07 47.16
N VAL A 179 -0.01 12.99 46.96
CA VAL A 179 -0.33 12.51 45.62
C VAL A 179 -1.45 13.38 45.04
N PRO A 180 -1.29 13.94 43.83
CA PRO A 180 -2.33 14.77 43.23
C PRO A 180 -3.60 13.96 42.94
N SER A 181 -4.76 14.56 43.22
CA SER A 181 -6.06 14.02 42.80
C SER A 181 -6.21 14.09 41.27
N GLU A 182 -7.12 13.30 40.70
CA GLU A 182 -7.38 13.34 39.24
C GLU A 182 -7.81 14.74 38.78
N GLU A 183 -8.63 15.45 39.55
CA GLU A 183 -9.00 16.85 39.24
C GLU A 183 -7.80 17.80 39.27
N ALA A 184 -6.90 17.64 40.25
CA ALA A 184 -5.67 18.44 40.31
C ALA A 184 -4.78 18.11 39.11
N MET A 185 -4.73 16.85 38.70
CA MET A 185 -3.95 16.38 37.55
C MET A 185 -4.49 16.91 36.22
N GLU A 186 -5.79 16.91 36.03
CA GLU A 186 -6.44 17.49 34.86
C GLU A 186 -6.28 19.02 34.82
N LYS A 187 -6.38 19.70 35.96
CA LYS A 187 -6.08 21.13 36.06
C LYS A 187 -4.61 21.43 35.77
N MET A 188 -3.70 20.55 36.19
CA MET A 188 -2.28 20.67 35.87
C MET A 188 -2.05 20.48 34.38
N ILE A 189 -2.61 19.42 33.78
CA ILE A 189 -2.49 19.12 32.34
C ILE A 189 -3.12 20.24 31.50
N SER A 190 -4.25 20.82 31.89
CA SER A 190 -4.87 21.95 31.16
C SER A 190 -4.13 23.29 31.35
N GLY A 191 -3.14 23.34 32.23
CA GLY A 191 -2.39 24.57 32.56
C GLY A 191 -3.11 25.51 33.51
N SER A 192 -4.29 25.12 33.99
CA SER A 192 -5.10 25.85 34.97
C SER A 192 -4.46 25.86 36.37
N LEU A 193 -3.71 24.82 36.72
CA LEU A 193 -2.99 24.69 37.98
C LEU A 193 -1.49 24.51 37.73
N ARG A 194 -0.65 25.44 38.22
CA ARG A 194 0.81 25.32 38.14
C ARG A 194 1.38 24.71 39.40
N VAL A 195 2.16 23.64 39.27
CA VAL A 195 2.87 23.00 40.39
C VAL A 195 3.78 23.99 41.14
N GLU A 196 4.36 24.96 40.43
CA GLU A 196 5.18 26.03 41.03
C GLU A 196 4.43 26.91 42.02
N PHE A 197 3.14 27.14 41.78
CA PHE A 197 2.31 27.95 42.67
C PHE A 197 2.06 27.23 44.01
N LEU A 198 2.11 25.90 44.01
CA LEU A 198 1.93 25.07 45.19
C LEU A 198 3.21 24.95 46.04
N ALA A 199 4.38 25.13 45.43
CA ALA A 199 5.69 25.02 46.10
C ALA A 199 6.17 26.33 46.75
N GLY A 200 5.45 27.45 46.58
CA GLY A 200 5.86 28.77 47.09
C GLY A 200 7.16 29.33 46.48
N LYS A 201 7.71 28.68 45.44
CA LYS A 201 8.95 29.09 44.76
C LYS A 201 8.62 29.88 43.50
N THR A 202 8.78 31.20 43.57
CA THR A 202 8.61 32.14 42.45
C THR A 202 9.69 32.04 41.37
N GLU A 203 10.80 31.35 41.66
CA GLU A 203 11.98 31.29 40.76
C GLU A 203 12.24 29.91 40.15
N ALA A 204 11.38 28.91 40.43
CA ALA A 204 11.50 27.58 39.84
C ALA A 204 10.95 27.57 38.39
N ASP A 205 11.83 27.95 37.47
CA ASP A 205 12.05 27.36 36.15
C ASP A 205 11.00 27.57 35.04
N MET A 206 11.32 28.51 34.13
CA MET A 206 10.69 28.64 32.81
C MET A 206 10.65 27.32 32.01
N GLY A 207 11.49 26.32 32.34
CA GLY A 207 11.45 25.00 31.72
C GLY A 207 10.13 24.25 31.89
N THR A 208 9.39 24.47 32.98
CA THR A 208 8.11 23.78 33.23
C THR A 208 6.98 24.35 32.38
N GLN A 209 6.88 25.68 32.29
CA GLN A 209 5.91 26.38 31.42
C GLN A 209 6.05 25.91 29.97
N VAL A 210 7.29 25.77 29.53
CA VAL A 210 7.63 25.37 28.17
C VAL A 210 7.25 23.92 27.88
N ARG A 211 7.51 22.99 28.80
CA ARG A 211 7.09 21.58 28.66
C ARG A 211 5.55 21.45 28.67
N HIS A 212 4.87 22.29 29.44
CA HIS A 212 3.42 22.30 29.56
C HIS A 212 2.71 22.66 28.25
N GLU A 213 3.17 23.73 27.60
CA GLU A 213 2.63 24.17 26.30
C GLU A 213 2.82 23.10 25.22
N ALA A 214 3.98 22.42 25.20
CA ALA A 214 4.25 21.31 24.28
C ALA A 214 3.21 20.18 24.35
N VAL A 215 2.77 19.86 25.57
CA VAL A 215 1.77 18.80 25.82
C VAL A 215 0.37 19.23 25.41
N MET A 216 0.06 20.52 25.54
CA MET A 216 -1.19 21.08 25.00
C MET A 216 -1.24 21.04 23.48
N ASP A 217 -0.12 21.28 22.81
CA ASP A 217 -0.03 21.18 21.35
C ASP A 217 -0.16 19.71 20.90
N ILE A 218 0.46 18.79 21.64
CA ILE A 218 0.26 17.34 21.49
C ILE A 218 -1.22 16.97 21.58
N GLN A 219 -1.94 17.45 22.60
CA GLN A 219 -3.37 17.18 22.74
C GLN A 219 -4.20 17.79 21.60
N ARG A 220 -3.86 18.99 21.11
CA ARG A 220 -4.52 19.57 19.92
C ARG A 220 -4.26 18.76 18.66
N SER A 221 -3.08 18.17 18.52
CA SER A 221 -2.75 17.26 17.41
C SER A 221 -3.57 15.97 17.45
N LEU A 222 -4.00 15.50 18.64
CA LEU A 222 -4.82 14.29 18.83
C LEU A 222 -6.19 14.40 18.13
N ASN A 223 -6.88 15.53 18.27
CA ASN A 223 -8.18 15.72 17.62
C ASN A 223 -8.04 15.70 16.08
N LYS A 224 -6.96 16.30 15.55
CA LYS A 224 -6.67 16.30 14.11
C LYS A 224 -6.25 14.91 13.62
N LEU A 225 -5.50 14.17 14.43
CA LEU A 225 -5.11 12.78 14.14
C LEU A 225 -6.32 11.86 14.12
N HIS A 226 -7.22 11.97 15.09
CA HIS A 226 -8.44 11.18 15.17
C HIS A 226 -9.30 11.33 13.91
N GLN A 227 -9.42 12.55 13.37
CA GLN A 227 -10.10 12.78 12.10
C GLN A 227 -9.43 12.03 10.93
N VAL A 228 -8.10 12.06 10.84
CA VAL A 228 -7.37 11.29 9.81
C VAL A 228 -7.58 9.79 10.00
N PHE A 229 -7.60 9.29 11.24
CA PHE A 229 -7.87 7.89 11.56
C PHE A 229 -9.27 7.43 11.18
N LEU A 230 -10.30 8.19 11.52
CA LEU A 230 -11.69 7.87 11.17
C LEU A 230 -11.84 7.82 9.65
N ASP A 231 -11.28 8.81 8.96
CA ASP A 231 -11.29 8.84 7.51
C ASP A 231 -10.52 7.66 6.87
N MET A 232 -9.45 7.20 7.51
CA MET A 232 -8.68 6.04 7.05
C MET A 232 -9.36 4.71 7.36
N ALA A 233 -10.06 4.60 8.48
CA ALA A 233 -10.88 3.42 8.79
C ALA A 233 -11.90 3.20 7.67
N ILE A 234 -12.52 4.28 7.16
CA ILE A 234 -13.42 4.25 6.00
C ILE A 234 -12.69 3.77 4.73
N LEU A 235 -11.46 4.25 4.46
CA LEU A 235 -10.67 3.85 3.28
C LEU A 235 -10.21 2.38 3.33
N VAL A 236 -10.02 1.82 4.52
CA VAL A 236 -9.62 0.41 4.71
C VAL A 236 -10.84 -0.51 4.72
N GLU A 237 -11.95 -0.09 5.33
CA GLU A 237 -13.19 -0.88 5.46
C GLU A 237 -13.94 -1.03 4.13
N THR A 238 -13.92 0.01 3.28
CA THR A 238 -14.54 -0.02 1.95
C THR A 238 -13.93 -1.03 0.97
N GLN A 239 -12.75 -1.59 1.27
CA GLN A 239 -12.10 -2.60 0.42
C GLN A 239 -12.23 -4.05 0.89
N GLY A 240 -12.71 -4.28 2.13
CA GLY A 240 -13.00 -5.62 2.63
C GLY A 240 -11.79 -6.53 2.85
N GLU A 241 -11.98 -7.42 3.82
CA GLU A 241 -11.17 -8.51 4.38
C GLU A 241 -10.46 -9.47 3.39
N LYS A 242 -10.51 -9.24 2.07
CA LYS A 242 -10.09 -10.22 1.04
C LYS A 242 -8.71 -9.98 0.41
N VAL A 243 -7.93 -9.04 0.93
CA VAL A 243 -6.66 -8.66 0.29
C VAL A 243 -5.46 -9.47 0.81
N ASP A 244 -5.52 -9.95 2.06
CA ASP A 244 -4.38 -10.62 2.69
C ASP A 244 -4.29 -12.13 2.37
N ASN A 245 -5.22 -12.65 1.57
CA ASN A 245 -5.16 -14.03 1.12
C ASN A 245 -4.40 -14.08 -0.21
N ILE A 246 -3.08 -14.30 -0.13
CA ILE A 246 -2.27 -14.76 -1.28
C ILE A 246 -2.99 -15.92 -1.97
N GLU A 247 -3.64 -16.80 -1.20
CA GLU A 247 -4.49 -17.88 -1.68
C GLU A 247 -5.64 -17.41 -2.57
N ASP A 248 -6.44 -16.41 -2.16
CA ASP A 248 -7.56 -15.90 -2.98
C ASP A 248 -7.06 -15.23 -4.26
N ASN A 249 -5.92 -14.57 -4.17
CA ASN A 249 -5.23 -13.97 -5.31
C ASN A 249 -4.69 -15.02 -6.31
N VAL A 250 -4.17 -16.14 -5.81
CA VAL A 250 -3.71 -17.29 -6.61
C VAL A 250 -4.90 -18.04 -7.21
N VAL A 251 -5.98 -18.23 -6.45
CA VAL A 251 -7.22 -18.87 -6.93
C VAL A 251 -7.85 -18.05 -8.06
N LYS A 252 -7.95 -16.73 -7.93
CA LYS A 252 -8.45 -15.84 -8.99
C LYS A 252 -7.58 -15.89 -10.25
N ALA A 253 -6.26 -15.92 -10.09
CA ALA A 253 -5.33 -16.06 -11.21
C ALA A 253 -5.50 -17.41 -11.93
N GLY A 254 -5.66 -18.50 -11.17
CA GLY A 254 -5.95 -19.83 -11.70
C GLY A 254 -7.25 -19.85 -12.52
N ASN A 255 -8.32 -19.23 -12.02
CA ASN A 255 -9.60 -19.14 -12.72
C ASN A 255 -9.51 -18.35 -14.03
N PHE A 256 -8.76 -17.24 -14.06
CA PHE A 256 -8.57 -16.44 -15.27
C PHE A 256 -7.78 -17.19 -16.36
N ILE A 257 -6.69 -17.87 -15.96
CA ILE A 257 -5.90 -18.71 -16.86
C ILE A 257 -6.72 -19.89 -17.38
N HIS A 258 -7.52 -20.53 -16.53
CA HIS A 258 -8.40 -21.62 -16.94
C HIS A 258 -9.44 -21.16 -17.97
N GLY A 259 -10.08 -20.00 -17.73
CA GLY A 259 -11.01 -19.38 -18.69
C GLY A 259 -10.35 -19.07 -20.03
N GLY A 260 -9.16 -18.44 -20.02
CA GLY A 260 -8.40 -18.14 -21.23
C GLY A 260 -7.97 -19.40 -22.00
N THR A 261 -7.54 -20.44 -21.29
CA THR A 261 -7.16 -21.73 -21.88
C THR A 261 -8.35 -22.41 -22.53
N ASN A 262 -9.52 -22.35 -21.90
CA ASN A 262 -10.76 -22.91 -22.45
C ASN A 262 -11.19 -22.17 -23.73
N SER A 263 -11.12 -20.84 -23.73
CA SER A 263 -11.37 -20.04 -24.94
C SER A 263 -10.40 -20.36 -26.07
N LEU A 264 -9.11 -20.57 -25.76
CA LEU A 264 -8.10 -20.98 -26.74
C LEU A 264 -8.38 -22.39 -27.29
N TYR A 265 -8.79 -23.32 -26.42
CA TYR A 265 -9.17 -24.68 -26.80
C TYR A 265 -10.35 -24.68 -27.77
N PHE A 266 -11.42 -23.93 -27.46
CA PHE A 266 -12.58 -23.80 -28.34
C PHE A 266 -12.23 -23.09 -29.67
N ALA A 267 -11.42 -22.04 -29.63
CA ALA A 267 -10.95 -21.36 -30.84
C ALA A 267 -10.13 -22.30 -31.76
N ASN A 268 -9.25 -23.12 -31.18
CA ASN A 268 -8.48 -24.11 -31.94
C ASN A 268 -9.37 -25.23 -32.49
N GLN A 269 -10.39 -25.66 -31.74
CA GLN A 269 -11.37 -26.64 -32.21
C GLN A 269 -12.20 -26.10 -33.38
N MET A 270 -12.63 -24.83 -33.32
CA MET A 270 -13.32 -24.14 -34.43
C MET A 270 -12.41 -23.98 -35.66
N LYS A 271 -11.13 -23.63 -35.48
CA LYS A 271 -10.13 -23.56 -36.56
C LYS A 271 -9.92 -24.93 -37.24
N ASN A 272 -9.84 -26.01 -36.48
CA ASN A 272 -9.67 -27.34 -37.06
C ASN A 272 -10.95 -27.88 -37.70
N ARG A 273 -12.13 -27.48 -37.22
CA ARG A 273 -13.40 -27.77 -37.92
C ARG A 273 -13.52 -27.01 -39.23
N SER A 274 -13.22 -25.72 -39.27
CA SER A 274 -13.30 -24.92 -40.51
C SER A 274 -12.36 -25.41 -41.61
N LYS A 275 -11.13 -25.84 -41.27
CA LYS A 275 -10.20 -26.47 -42.24
C LYS A 275 -10.79 -27.70 -42.94
N LYS A 276 -11.53 -28.54 -42.20
CA LYS A 276 -12.18 -29.73 -42.78
C LYS A 276 -13.30 -29.33 -43.75
N TRP A 277 -14.07 -28.30 -43.42
CA TRP A 277 -15.13 -27.78 -44.29
C TRP A 277 -14.58 -27.16 -45.59
N VAL A 278 -13.50 -26.38 -45.50
CA VAL A 278 -12.84 -25.80 -46.69
C VAL A 278 -12.32 -26.90 -47.63
N LEU A 279 -11.77 -27.98 -47.08
CA LEU A 279 -11.25 -29.09 -47.87
C LEU A 279 -12.38 -29.88 -48.58
N TRP A 280 -13.51 -30.08 -47.92
CA TRP A 280 -14.71 -30.66 -48.53
C TRP A 280 -15.27 -29.80 -49.66
N VAL A 281 -15.35 -28.49 -49.48
CA VAL A 281 -15.80 -27.56 -50.53
C VAL A 281 -14.86 -27.60 -51.74
N CYS A 282 -13.55 -27.59 -51.52
CA CYS A 282 -12.57 -27.69 -52.62
C CYS A 282 -12.69 -29.02 -53.39
N ALA A 283 -12.91 -30.14 -52.68
CA ALA A 283 -13.09 -31.45 -53.32
C ALA A 283 -14.35 -31.49 -54.22
N VAL A 284 -15.47 -30.92 -53.76
CA VAL A 284 -16.71 -30.83 -54.55
C VAL A 284 -16.51 -29.99 -55.81
N VAL A 285 -15.83 -28.84 -55.70
CA VAL A 285 -15.53 -27.97 -56.85
C VAL A 285 -14.64 -28.69 -57.87
N LEU A 286 -13.64 -29.45 -57.42
CA LEU A 286 -12.78 -30.26 -58.28
C LEU A 286 -13.56 -31.34 -59.05
N ILE A 287 -14.48 -32.03 -58.38
CA ILE A 287 -15.33 -33.05 -59.02
C ILE A 287 -16.20 -32.41 -60.11
N ILE A 288 -16.81 -31.25 -59.85
CA ILE A 288 -17.62 -30.52 -60.83
C ILE A 288 -16.78 -30.15 -62.06
N LEU A 289 -15.56 -29.62 -61.85
CA LEU A 289 -14.64 -29.30 -62.95
C LEU A 289 -14.31 -30.51 -63.81
N ILE A 290 -14.01 -31.66 -63.20
CA ILE A 290 -13.68 -32.90 -63.92
C ILE A 290 -14.87 -33.36 -64.77
N VAL A 291 -16.09 -33.32 -64.22
CA VAL A 291 -17.31 -33.70 -64.96
C VAL A 291 -17.53 -32.76 -66.15
N CYS A 292 -17.35 -31.45 -65.98
CA CYS A 292 -17.46 -30.48 -67.08
C CYS A 292 -16.43 -30.75 -68.19
N ILE A 293 -15.19 -31.07 -67.84
CA ILE A 293 -14.13 -31.37 -68.81
C ILE A 293 -14.45 -32.64 -69.61
N ILE A 294 -14.90 -33.71 -68.94
CA ILE A 294 -15.27 -34.96 -69.61
C ILE A 294 -16.46 -34.75 -70.56
N ALA A 295 -17.47 -33.98 -70.13
CA ALA A 295 -18.64 -33.67 -70.97
C ALA A 295 -18.24 -32.92 -72.25
N MET A 296 -17.29 -31.97 -72.17
CA MET A 296 -16.76 -31.27 -73.35
C MET A 296 -15.93 -32.17 -74.27
N LEU A 297 -15.19 -33.13 -73.72
CA LEU A 297 -14.38 -34.09 -74.51
C LEU A 297 -15.23 -35.19 -75.17
N SER A 298 -16.41 -35.49 -74.61
CA SER A 298 -17.36 -36.47 -75.15
C SER A 298 -18.35 -35.90 -76.17
N SER A 299 -18.39 -34.57 -76.32
CA SER A 299 -19.23 -33.86 -77.30
C SER A 299 -18.42 -33.47 -78.53
#